data_AF-A0A9E6E9J6-F1
#
_entry.id   AF-A0A9E6E9J6-F1
#
_cell.length_a   1.000
_cell.length_b   1.000
_cell.length_c   1.000
_cell.angle_alpha   90.00
_cell.angle_beta   90.00
_cell.angle_gamma   90.00
#
_symmetry.space_group_name_H-M   'P 1'
#
loop_
_entity.id
_entity.type
_entity.pdbx_description
1 polymer ?
#
loop_
_entity_poly.entity_id
_entity_poly.type
_entity_poly.pdbx_seq_one_letter_code
_entity_poly.pdbx_strand_id
1 'polypeptide(L)'
;MQKKHRAIVHCLTLSASLFIIPSPNSILANESDRKALASYTDSNASKKLVKVKLTDANAGKSPEQSIANKDMFLIAEGKASYYANRFHGRKTASGSNFDKKDYTAAHRSLPFGTMVRVTNLDNGRKVLVKVNDRGPNMKSRIIDLSKAAARDLGLVDNGIGNVRIEAYN
;
A
#
# COMPACT_ATOMS: atom_id res chain seq x y z
N MET A 1 18.86 -72.21 8.92
CA MET A 1 17.84 -71.94 7.87
C MET A 1 18.01 -70.49 7.43
N GLN A 2 18.68 -70.17 6.30
CA GLN A 2 18.18 -70.22 4.90
C GLN A 2 16.89 -69.38 4.77
N LYS A 3 16.78 -68.26 4.02
CA LYS A 3 17.44 -67.83 2.78
C LYS A 3 17.57 -66.29 2.68
N LYS A 4 18.70 -65.84 2.12
CA LYS A 4 18.91 -64.53 1.47
C LYS A 4 18.19 -64.52 0.12
N HIS A 5 17.61 -63.39 -0.29
CA HIS A 5 17.48 -63.02 -1.70
C HIS A 5 17.87 -61.54 -1.89
N ARG A 6 18.99 -61.35 -2.60
CA ARG A 6 19.40 -60.11 -3.27
C ARG A 6 18.85 -60.16 -4.70
N ALA A 7 18.39 -59.03 -5.23
CA ALA A 7 18.45 -58.64 -6.66
C ALA A 7 17.51 -57.44 -6.91
N ILE A 8 17.70 -56.52 -7.85
CA ILE A 8 18.77 -56.17 -8.80
C ILE A 8 18.46 -54.72 -9.23
N VAL A 9 19.52 -53.96 -9.50
CA VAL A 9 19.55 -52.61 -10.08
C VAL A 9 19.10 -52.63 -11.55
N HIS A 10 18.22 -51.71 -11.95
CA HIS A 10 18.06 -51.13 -13.31
C HIS A 10 17.14 -49.90 -13.17
N CYS A 11 17.20 -48.82 -13.93
CA CYS A 11 18.16 -48.24 -14.85
C CYS A 11 17.74 -46.77 -14.97
N LEU A 12 18.73 -45.90 -15.00
CA LEU A 12 18.71 -44.47 -15.29
C LEU A 12 17.86 -44.12 -16.53
N THR A 13 16.90 -43.19 -16.42
CA THR A 13 16.72 -42.12 -17.41
C THR A 13 16.19 -40.85 -16.75
N LEU A 14 17.02 -39.82 -16.77
CA LEU A 14 16.77 -38.45 -16.38
C LEU A 14 16.04 -37.75 -17.54
N SER A 15 14.77 -37.35 -17.38
CA SER A 15 14.13 -36.42 -18.32
C SER A 15 13.75 -35.14 -17.58
N ALA A 16 14.67 -34.19 -17.60
CA ALA A 16 14.40 -32.81 -17.25
C ALA A 16 13.58 -32.17 -18.39
N SER A 17 12.27 -32.02 -18.19
CA SER A 17 11.43 -31.21 -19.06
C SER A 17 11.42 -29.77 -18.54
N LEU A 18 12.08 -28.91 -19.30
CA LEU A 18 12.10 -27.46 -19.19
C LEU A 18 10.70 -26.84 -19.46
N PHE A 19 10.29 -25.89 -18.61
CA PHE A 19 9.38 -24.74 -18.82
C PHE A 19 7.96 -25.02 -19.39
N ILE A 20 6.88 -24.49 -18.81
CA ILE A 20 6.44 -23.08 -18.95
C ILE A 20 5.53 -22.69 -17.76
N ILE A 21 5.81 -21.55 -17.15
CA ILE A 21 4.97 -20.85 -16.18
C ILE A 21 4.04 -19.91 -16.98
N PRO A 22 2.71 -19.94 -16.82
CA PRO A 22 1.84 -18.90 -17.37
C PRO A 22 1.43 -17.89 -16.29
N SER A 23 1.81 -16.63 -16.51
CA SER A 23 1.12 -15.40 -16.08
C SER A 23 1.48 -14.36 -17.13
N PRO A 24 0.55 -13.60 -17.73
CA PRO A 24 -0.36 -12.72 -16.99
C PRO A 24 -1.76 -12.55 -17.61
N ASN A 25 -2.66 -11.86 -16.89
CA ASN A 25 -3.76 -11.04 -17.42
C ASN A 25 -4.46 -11.54 -18.70
N SER A 26 -5.57 -12.24 -18.54
CA SER A 26 -6.66 -12.23 -19.52
C SER A 26 -7.91 -11.64 -18.87
N ILE A 27 -7.95 -10.30 -18.78
CA ILE A 27 -9.21 -9.59 -18.69
C ILE A 27 -9.87 -9.75 -20.07
N LEU A 28 -10.93 -10.55 -20.11
CA LEU A 28 -11.86 -10.58 -21.22
C LEU A 28 -12.63 -9.25 -21.20
N ALA A 29 -12.14 -8.27 -21.96
CA ALA A 29 -12.92 -7.08 -22.32
C ALA A 29 -13.56 -7.34 -23.69
N ASN A 30 -14.88 -7.29 -23.73
CA ASN A 30 -15.71 -7.58 -24.88
C ASN A 30 -15.61 -6.49 -25.97
N GLU A 31 -15.91 -6.87 -27.21
CA GLU A 31 -15.86 -6.02 -28.42
C GLU A 31 -16.85 -4.83 -28.36
N SER A 32 -17.86 -4.87 -27.49
CA SER A 32 -18.92 -3.85 -27.39
C SER A 32 -18.43 -2.53 -26.77
N ASP A 33 -17.40 -2.57 -25.92
CA ASP A 33 -16.94 -1.37 -25.20
C ASP A 33 -16.01 -0.49 -26.06
N ARG A 34 -15.44 -1.02 -27.15
CA ARG A 34 -14.59 -0.26 -28.09
C ARG A 34 -15.34 0.85 -28.82
N LYS A 35 -16.66 0.70 -29.02
CA LYS A 35 -17.47 1.71 -29.73
C LYS A 35 -17.84 2.91 -28.88
N ALA A 36 -17.71 2.85 -27.55
CA ALA A 36 -18.02 3.97 -26.65
C ALA A 36 -16.84 4.92 -26.42
N LEU A 37 -15.60 4.50 -26.75
CA LEU A 37 -14.40 5.34 -26.58
C LEU A 37 -14.05 6.14 -27.85
N ALA A 38 -14.60 5.76 -29.01
CA ALA A 38 -14.34 6.39 -30.30
C ALA A 38 -15.17 7.66 -30.58
N SER A 39 -16.09 8.04 -29.68
CA SER A 39 -17.01 9.16 -29.87
C SER A 39 -16.77 10.37 -28.96
N TYR A 40 -15.66 10.41 -28.22
CA TYR A 40 -15.30 11.57 -27.38
C TYR A 40 -14.06 12.27 -27.94
N THR A 41 -14.21 12.84 -29.13
CA THR A 41 -13.29 13.84 -29.68
C THR A 41 -14.00 15.17 -29.67
N ASP A 42 -13.67 16.04 -28.72
CA ASP A 42 -14.01 17.46 -28.84
C ASP A 42 -12.75 18.28 -29.15
N SER A 43 -12.81 18.86 -30.34
CA SER A 43 -11.90 19.80 -30.94
C SER A 43 -11.89 21.12 -30.15
N ASN A 44 -10.87 21.33 -29.32
CA ASN A 44 -10.41 22.67 -28.96
C ASN A 44 -8.95 22.63 -28.47
N ALA A 45 -8.08 22.15 -29.34
CA ALA A 45 -6.66 22.43 -29.28
C ALA A 45 -6.37 23.67 -30.13
N SER A 46 -6.23 24.83 -29.49
CA SER A 46 -5.38 25.91 -30.01
C SER A 46 -5.03 26.95 -28.95
N LYS A 47 -3.72 27.05 -28.70
CA LYS A 47 -2.99 28.21 -28.17
C LYS A 47 -3.01 28.43 -26.65
N LYS A 48 -2.08 27.74 -25.98
CA LYS A 48 -1.01 28.46 -25.27
C LYS A 48 0.22 27.56 -25.12
N LEU A 49 1.27 27.86 -25.89
CA LEU A 49 2.61 27.35 -25.69
C LEU A 49 3.11 27.87 -24.33
N VAL A 50 2.92 27.08 -23.27
CA VAL A 50 3.61 27.28 -21.99
C VAL A 50 4.60 26.13 -21.86
N LYS A 51 5.86 26.50 -21.76
CA LYS A 51 7.06 25.67 -21.74
C LYS A 51 6.88 24.42 -20.86
N VAL A 52 6.80 23.25 -21.51
CA VAL A 52 6.71 21.94 -20.87
C VAL A 52 8.03 21.62 -20.16
N LYS A 53 7.95 21.40 -18.84
CA LYS A 53 8.82 20.47 -18.12
C LYS A 53 7.92 19.59 -17.25
N LEU A 54 7.23 18.66 -17.90
CA LEU A 54 6.57 17.53 -17.25
C LEU A 54 7.44 16.30 -17.55
N THR A 55 8.16 15.82 -16.55
CA THR A 55 8.78 14.49 -16.60
C THR A 55 7.81 13.50 -15.95
N ASP A 56 6.90 12.95 -16.76
CA ASP A 56 5.91 11.96 -16.36
C ASP A 56 6.53 10.56 -16.19
N ALA A 57 7.34 10.37 -15.14
CA ALA A 57 8.04 9.10 -14.87
C ALA A 57 7.46 8.26 -13.69
N ASN A 58 6.29 8.61 -13.15
CA ASN A 58 5.80 8.01 -11.90
C ASN A 58 4.36 7.43 -11.96
N ALA A 59 3.79 7.20 -13.14
CA ALA A 59 2.41 6.71 -13.28
C ALA A 59 2.21 5.18 -13.05
N GLY A 60 3.12 4.49 -12.33
CA GLY A 60 3.01 3.03 -12.15
C GLY A 60 3.85 2.40 -11.04
N LYS A 61 4.38 3.17 -10.08
CA LYS A 61 5.16 2.61 -8.98
C LYS A 61 4.25 2.20 -7.82
N SER A 62 4.44 0.99 -7.29
CA SER A 62 3.75 0.57 -6.08
C SER A 62 4.08 1.55 -4.93
N PRO A 63 3.18 1.75 -3.94
CA PRO A 63 3.43 2.68 -2.83
C PRO A 63 4.76 2.44 -2.13
N GLU A 64 5.22 1.19 -2.09
CA GLU A 64 6.50 0.79 -1.50
C GLU A 64 7.72 1.21 -2.34
N GLN A 65 7.60 1.21 -3.67
CA GLN A 65 8.65 1.73 -4.55
C GLN A 65 8.76 3.26 -4.51
N SER A 66 7.68 3.96 -4.11
CA SER A 66 7.68 5.43 -3.98
C SER A 66 8.50 5.94 -2.78
N ILE A 67 8.73 5.09 -1.77
CA ILE A 67 9.54 5.38 -0.57
C ILE A 67 10.95 4.79 -0.67
N ALA A 68 11.25 3.94 -1.64
CA ALA A 68 12.57 3.32 -1.79
C ALA A 68 13.70 4.36 -1.99
N ASN A 69 13.37 5.53 -2.54
CA ASN A 69 14.30 6.62 -2.80
C ASN A 69 14.15 7.78 -1.80
N LYS A 70 13.39 7.61 -0.72
CA LYS A 70 13.14 8.64 0.29
C LYS A 70 13.95 8.35 1.54
N ASP A 71 14.56 9.39 2.10
CA ASP A 71 15.34 9.26 3.32
C ASP A 71 14.42 9.06 4.53
N MET A 72 14.69 8.00 5.29
CA MET A 72 14.06 7.80 6.59
C MET A 72 14.68 8.74 7.60
N PHE A 73 13.87 9.56 8.25
CA PHE A 73 14.36 10.57 9.20
C PHE A 73 13.83 10.40 10.62
N LEU A 74 12.84 9.53 10.83
CA LEU A 74 12.31 9.21 12.15
C LEU A 74 11.89 7.76 12.24
N ILE A 75 12.27 7.11 13.34
CA ILE A 75 11.76 5.80 13.75
C ILE A 75 11.28 5.92 15.20
N ALA A 76 10.09 5.42 15.49
CA ALA A 76 9.54 5.45 16.85
C ALA A 76 8.60 4.26 17.08
N GLU A 77 8.48 3.85 18.34
CA GLU A 77 7.56 2.80 18.77
C GLU A 77 6.58 3.34 19.79
N GLY A 78 5.38 2.77 19.80
CA GLY A 78 4.33 3.18 20.73
C GLY A 78 2.98 2.60 20.36
N LYS A 79 1.92 3.11 20.98
CA LYS A 79 0.56 2.65 20.70
C LYS A 79 -0.06 3.40 19.53
N ALA A 80 -0.75 2.68 18.67
CA ALA A 80 -1.64 3.23 17.66
C ALA A 80 -3.10 3.00 18.02
N SER A 81 -3.98 3.89 17.56
CA SER A 81 -5.42 3.62 17.47
C SER A 81 -5.96 4.03 16.09
N TYR A 82 -7.28 4.10 15.93
CA TYR A 82 -7.89 4.57 14.70
C TYR A 82 -9.13 5.44 14.96
N TYR A 83 -9.46 6.29 13.99
CA TYR A 83 -10.60 7.19 14.09
C TYR A 83 -11.95 6.45 14.12
N ALA A 84 -12.84 6.90 15.00
CA ALA A 84 -14.24 6.48 14.98
C ALA A 84 -14.97 6.93 13.70
N ASN A 85 -16.00 6.19 13.29
CA ASN A 85 -16.77 6.47 12.06
C ASN A 85 -17.34 7.91 11.99
N ARG A 86 -17.66 8.52 13.14
CA ARG A 86 -18.23 9.88 13.24
C ARG A 86 -17.33 10.99 12.71
N PHE A 87 -16.04 10.72 12.52
CA PHE A 87 -15.10 11.71 12.00
C PHE A 87 -15.14 11.84 10.48
N HIS A 88 -15.72 10.86 9.77
CA HIS A 88 -15.80 10.88 8.31
C HIS A 88 -16.46 12.16 7.79
N GLY A 89 -15.86 12.79 6.78
CA GLY A 89 -16.31 14.03 6.17
C GLY A 89 -15.94 15.31 6.94
N ARG A 90 -15.42 15.21 8.18
CA ARG A 90 -14.97 16.39 8.94
C ARG A 90 -13.64 16.92 8.41
N LYS A 91 -13.37 18.20 8.61
CA LYS A 91 -12.08 18.82 8.28
C LYS A 91 -10.97 18.27 9.17
N THR A 92 -9.86 17.88 8.56
CA THR A 92 -8.57 17.60 9.24
C THR A 92 -7.79 18.89 9.42
N ALA A 93 -6.74 18.85 10.24
CA ALA A 93 -5.83 19.97 10.44
C ALA A 93 -5.05 20.38 9.17
N SER A 94 -4.95 19.53 8.15
CA SER A 94 -4.42 19.91 6.84
C SER A 94 -5.44 20.63 5.94
N GLY A 95 -6.70 20.79 6.38
CA GLY A 95 -7.77 21.48 5.64
C GLY A 95 -8.58 20.58 4.68
N SER A 96 -8.13 19.36 4.42
CA SER A 96 -8.89 18.34 3.65
C SER A 96 -10.00 17.71 4.49
N ASN A 97 -11.02 17.13 3.86
CA ASN A 97 -12.00 16.32 4.58
C ASN A 97 -11.41 14.94 4.87
N PHE A 98 -11.66 14.40 6.06
CA PHE A 98 -11.24 13.07 6.45
C PHE A 98 -12.08 11.99 5.76
N ASP A 99 -11.45 11.11 4.99
CA ASP A 99 -12.05 9.86 4.54
C ASP A 99 -11.52 8.68 5.37
N LYS A 100 -12.45 7.90 5.93
CA LYS A 100 -12.10 6.68 6.68
C LYS A 100 -11.56 5.57 5.76
N LYS A 101 -11.80 5.67 4.45
CA LYS A 101 -11.38 4.73 3.41
C LYS A 101 -9.98 5.01 2.88
N ASP A 102 -9.46 6.22 3.08
CA ASP A 102 -8.11 6.60 2.64
C ASP A 102 -7.04 6.02 3.57
N TYR A 103 -5.78 6.00 3.14
CA TYR A 103 -4.63 5.60 3.96
C TYR A 103 -3.97 6.84 4.55
N THR A 104 -4.60 7.39 5.59
CA THR A 104 -4.12 8.60 6.26
C THR A 104 -3.99 8.42 7.77
N ALA A 105 -3.27 9.34 8.40
CA ALA A 105 -3.06 9.31 9.85
C ALA A 105 -2.92 10.72 10.46
N ALA A 106 -3.22 10.79 11.76
CA ALA A 106 -2.88 11.91 12.63
C ALA A 106 -1.56 11.67 13.35
N HIS A 107 -0.70 12.69 13.34
CA HIS A 107 0.53 12.72 14.13
C HIS A 107 0.79 14.11 14.71
N ARG A 108 1.47 14.17 15.87
CA ARG A 108 1.57 15.40 16.69
C ARG A 108 2.41 16.48 16.01
N SER A 109 3.56 16.07 15.47
CA SER A 109 4.60 16.97 14.99
C SER A 109 5.12 16.66 13.58
N LEU A 110 4.68 15.56 12.96
CA LEU A 110 5.18 15.24 11.62
C LEU A 110 4.58 16.23 10.61
N PRO A 111 5.36 16.71 9.63
CA PRO A 111 4.84 17.55 8.56
C PRO A 111 3.64 16.90 7.87
N PHE A 112 2.70 17.71 7.40
CA PHE A 112 1.62 17.18 6.57
C PHE A 112 2.19 16.70 5.24
N GLY A 113 1.66 15.59 4.72
CA GLY A 113 2.17 14.95 3.51
C GLY A 113 3.30 13.95 3.76
N THR A 114 3.88 13.89 4.96
CA THR A 114 4.87 12.86 5.31
C THR A 114 4.28 11.46 5.12
N MET A 115 5.03 10.61 4.44
CA MET A 115 4.70 9.20 4.29
C MET A 115 5.27 8.44 5.48
N VAL A 116 4.43 7.62 6.11
CA VAL A 116 4.79 6.86 7.30
C VAL A 116 4.47 5.39 7.06
N ARG A 117 5.49 4.54 7.13
CA ARG A 117 5.25 3.10 7.22
C ARG A 117 4.90 2.78 8.67
N VAL A 118 3.78 2.12 8.87
CA VAL A 118 3.32 1.66 10.18
C VAL A 118 3.36 0.15 10.19
N THR A 119 4.14 -0.41 11.11
CA THR A 119 4.27 -1.86 11.31
C THR A 119 3.59 -2.23 12.62
N ASN A 120 2.65 -3.16 12.58
CA ASN A 120 2.07 -3.76 13.79
C ASN A 120 3.05 -4.80 14.34
N LEU A 121 3.46 -4.61 15.58
CA LEU A 121 4.47 -5.46 16.22
C LEU A 121 3.93 -6.84 16.62
N ASP A 122 2.61 -6.97 16.75
CA ASP A 122 1.97 -8.22 17.21
C ASP A 122 1.78 -9.21 16.06
N ASN A 123 1.65 -8.74 14.81
CA ASN A 123 1.37 -9.59 13.65
C ASN A 123 2.30 -9.36 12.44
N GLY A 124 3.21 -8.39 12.52
CA GLY A 124 4.17 -8.07 11.46
C GLY A 124 3.58 -7.38 10.21
N ARG A 125 2.26 -7.13 10.16
CA ARG A 125 1.61 -6.47 9.04
C ARG A 125 2.05 -5.01 8.96
N LYS A 126 2.06 -4.47 7.75
CA LYS A 126 2.53 -3.11 7.47
C LYS A 126 1.58 -2.39 6.55
N VAL A 127 1.43 -1.08 6.76
CA VAL A 127 0.69 -0.18 5.89
C VAL A 127 1.47 1.11 5.70
N LEU A 128 1.34 1.73 4.53
CA LEU A 128 1.88 3.05 4.28
C LEU A 128 0.74 4.07 4.36
N VAL A 129 0.92 5.12 5.17
CA VAL A 129 -0.08 6.16 5.37
C VAL A 129 0.51 7.55 5.16
N LYS A 130 -0.33 8.50 4.78
CA LYS A 130 0.03 9.92 4.68
C LYS A 130 -0.45 10.68 5.91
N VAL A 131 0.42 11.48 6.51
CA VAL A 131 0.04 12.37 7.62
C VAL A 131 -0.80 13.53 7.06
N ASN A 132 -2.05 13.66 7.50
CA ASN A 132 -2.95 14.75 7.08
C ASN A 132 -3.72 15.39 8.24
N ASP A 133 -3.45 14.98 9.48
CA ASP A 133 -4.15 15.51 10.64
C ASP A 133 -3.24 15.61 11.87
N ARG A 134 -3.74 16.27 12.92
CA ARG A 134 -3.06 16.45 14.21
C ARG A 134 -3.71 15.61 15.30
N GLY A 135 -2.86 15.12 16.18
CA GLY A 135 -3.21 14.14 17.22
C GLY A 135 -2.09 13.10 17.33
N PRO A 136 -2.26 12.03 18.11
CA PRO A 136 -3.35 11.78 19.05
C PRO A 136 -3.35 12.78 20.21
N ASN A 137 -4.49 13.10 20.81
CA ASN A 137 -4.53 13.98 21.98
C ASN A 137 -4.08 13.26 23.27
N MET A 138 -4.23 11.93 23.32
CA MET A 138 -3.72 11.11 24.41
C MET A 138 -2.20 10.92 24.28
N LYS A 139 -1.45 11.17 25.37
CA LYS A 139 0.01 11.03 25.38
C LYS A 139 0.49 9.57 25.24
N SER A 140 -0.36 8.60 25.55
CA SER A 140 -0.03 7.17 25.45
C SER A 140 0.00 6.65 24.02
N ARG A 141 -0.44 7.42 23.01
CA ARG A 141 -0.48 7.03 21.60
C ARG A 141 0.39 7.93 20.74
N ILE A 142 1.07 7.32 19.78
CA ILE A 142 1.96 8.03 18.86
C ILE A 142 1.29 8.35 17.52
N ILE A 143 0.28 7.57 17.11
CA ILE A 143 -0.40 7.74 15.82
C ILE A 143 -1.86 7.27 15.88
N ASP A 144 -2.76 8.00 15.22
CA ASP A 144 -4.17 7.59 15.03
C ASP A 144 -4.42 7.40 13.52
N LEU A 145 -4.81 6.20 13.11
CA LEU A 145 -4.97 5.78 11.71
C LEU A 145 -6.39 5.99 11.19
N SER A 146 -6.55 6.04 9.87
CA SER A 146 -7.85 5.81 9.24
C SER A 146 -8.35 4.38 9.48
N LYS A 147 -9.66 4.16 9.29
CA LYS A 147 -10.26 2.84 9.50
C LYS A 147 -9.81 1.82 8.47
N ALA A 148 -9.59 2.22 7.21
CA ALA A 148 -9.04 1.35 6.18
C ALA A 148 -7.61 0.91 6.51
N ALA A 149 -6.73 1.85 6.89
CA ALA A 149 -5.36 1.51 7.28
C ALA A 149 -5.33 0.61 8.51
N ALA A 150 -6.16 0.88 9.53
CA ALA A 150 -6.24 0.06 10.73
C ALA A 150 -6.74 -1.37 10.45
N ARG A 151 -7.71 -1.53 9.54
CA ARG A 151 -8.21 -2.86 9.13
C ARG A 151 -7.10 -3.67 8.48
N ASP A 152 -6.38 -3.06 7.55
CA ASP A 152 -5.33 -3.71 6.79
C ASP A 152 -4.05 -3.94 7.62
N LEU A 153 -3.91 -3.22 8.72
CA LEU A 153 -2.89 -3.43 9.74
C LEU A 153 -3.30 -4.46 10.82
N GLY A 154 -4.57 -4.87 10.85
CA GLY A 154 -5.11 -5.80 11.83
C GLY A 154 -5.29 -5.19 13.23
N LEU A 155 -5.68 -3.92 13.32
CA LEU A 155 -5.93 -3.21 14.59
C LEU A 155 -7.41 -3.05 14.93
N VAL A 156 -8.33 -3.34 14.00
CA VAL A 156 -9.76 -3.02 14.20
C VAL A 156 -10.37 -3.78 15.37
N ASP A 157 -10.06 -5.05 15.52
CA ASP A 157 -10.65 -5.93 16.54
C ASP A 157 -10.19 -5.54 17.96
N ASN A 158 -8.91 -5.18 18.11
CA ASN A 158 -8.34 -4.79 19.40
C ASN A 158 -8.56 -3.30 19.73
N GLY A 159 -8.89 -2.47 18.74
CA GLY A 159 -9.02 -1.01 18.89
C GLY A 159 -7.67 -0.27 18.96
N ILE A 160 -6.71 -0.83 19.68
CA ILE A 160 -5.37 -0.30 19.96
C ILE A 160 -4.35 -1.42 19.73
N GLY A 161 -3.14 -1.08 19.30
CA GLY A 161 -2.03 -2.03 19.22
C GLY A 161 -0.66 -1.38 19.29
N ASN A 162 0.36 -2.19 19.50
CA ASN A 162 1.74 -1.73 19.53
C ASN A 162 2.28 -1.65 18.10
N VAL A 163 2.84 -0.50 17.73
CA VAL A 163 3.34 -0.26 16.39
C VAL A 163 4.73 0.36 16.40
N ARG A 164 5.45 0.14 15.31
CA ARG A 164 6.62 0.93 14.92
C ARG A 164 6.23 1.82 13.74
N ILE A 165 6.62 3.09 13.80
CA ILE A 165 6.47 4.05 12.70
C ILE A 165 7.84 4.39 12.12
N GLU A 166 7.92 4.48 10.80
CA GLU A 166 9.09 4.91 10.04
C GLU A 166 8.64 6.04 9.11
N ALA A 167 9.19 7.25 9.28
CA ALA A 167 8.80 8.43 8.50
C ALA A 167 9.81 8.76 7.41
N TYR A 168 9.30 9.08 6.22
CA TYR A 168 10.06 9.31 5.00
C TYR A 168 9.83 10.73 4.46
N ASN A 169 10.91 11.46 4.12
CA ASN A 169 10.83 12.81 3.54
C ASN A 169 10.66 12.78 2.02
#